data_AF-C6HZN2-F1
#
_entry.id   AF-C6HZN2-F1
#
_cell.length_a   1.000
_cell.length_b   1.000
_cell.length_c   1.000
_cell.angle_alpha   90.00
_cell.angle_beta   90.00
_cell.angle_gamma   90.00
#
_symmetry.space_group_name_H-M   'P 1'
#
loop_
_entity.id
_entity.type
_entity.pdbx_description
1 polymer ?
#
loop_
_entity_poly.entity_id
_entity_poly.type
_entity_poly.pdbx_seq_one_letter_code
_entity_poly.pdbx_strand_id
1 'polypeptide(L)'
;MATLYLDRKGLDLDVENGSLILREEGERIRSIPLTFLDRVVIRANISLSSAVLGELSESGTETVVLSGRQGRKVARIEGSRHNDARIRLRQYALFHDTTLRKRWAGRLVRSKIRSQARSLGTILKVRPDLTSSLLRPMEQLQSIGEKIRERTLDPFEISELLGLEGGAGSLYFESFSKAFPPSLGFTSRNRRPPRDPANAVLSLAYTLLHFDGVRTANMVGLDPLIGFYHEPAYGRDSLVFNCNF
;
A
#
# COMPACT_ATOMS: atom_id res chain seq x y z
N MET A 1 17.37 -3.61 3.31
CA MET A 1 16.78 -3.78 4.65
C MET A 1 15.77 -4.93 4.59
N ALA A 2 15.54 -5.61 5.72
CA ALA A 2 14.89 -6.91 5.78
C ALA A 2 13.73 -6.95 6.80
N THR A 3 12.79 -7.88 6.58
CA THR A 3 11.76 -8.23 7.57
C THR A 3 12.17 -9.52 8.29
N LEU A 4 12.23 -9.50 9.61
CA LEU A 4 12.48 -10.67 10.44
C LEU A 4 11.14 -11.31 10.86
N TYR A 5 10.97 -12.61 10.57
CA TYR A 5 9.81 -13.38 11.04
C TYR A 5 10.22 -14.30 12.19
N LEU A 6 9.49 -14.22 13.30
CA LEU A 6 9.67 -15.03 14.50
C LEU A 6 8.46 -15.96 14.68
N ASP A 7 8.62 -17.20 14.24
CA ASP A 7 7.57 -18.23 14.23
C ASP A 7 7.90 -19.45 15.11
N ARG A 8 9.06 -19.44 15.78
CA ARG A 8 9.47 -20.45 16.77
C ARG A 8 9.07 -20.02 18.17
N LYS A 9 8.55 -20.97 18.96
CA LYS A 9 8.19 -20.76 20.36
C LYS A 9 9.43 -20.82 21.25
N GLY A 10 9.36 -20.21 22.44
CA GLY A 10 10.43 -20.31 23.44
C GLY A 10 11.64 -19.43 23.16
N LEU A 11 11.55 -18.55 22.15
CA LEU A 11 12.55 -17.51 21.95
C LEU A 11 12.43 -16.44 23.03
N ASP A 12 13.57 -15.95 23.48
CA ASP A 12 13.69 -14.75 24.29
C ASP A 12 14.45 -13.69 23.49
N LEU A 13 13.87 -12.51 23.38
CA LEU A 13 14.46 -11.39 22.65
C LEU A 13 15.12 -10.43 23.62
N ASP A 14 16.32 -10.00 23.25
CA ASP A 14 17.07 -8.97 23.95
C ASP A 14 17.71 -7.99 22.97
N VAL A 15 18.22 -6.87 23.46
CA VAL A 15 18.94 -5.88 22.66
C VAL A 15 20.31 -5.63 23.29
N GLU A 16 21.36 -5.79 22.48
CA GLU A 16 22.74 -5.51 22.88
C GLU A 16 23.43 -4.72 21.77
N ASN A 17 24.01 -3.57 22.10
CA ASN A 17 24.83 -2.76 21.18
C ASN A 17 24.15 -2.49 19.82
N GLY A 18 22.88 -2.07 19.82
CA GLY A 18 22.11 -1.78 18.60
C GLY A 18 21.79 -3.02 17.75
N SER A 19 21.89 -4.22 18.32
CA SER A 19 21.52 -5.48 17.67
C SER A 19 20.41 -6.19 18.45
N LEU A 20 19.44 -6.74 17.71
CA LEU A 20 18.46 -7.67 18.26
C LEU A 20 19.10 -9.04 18.45
N ILE A 21 19.05 -9.53 19.69
CA ILE A 21 19.59 -10.82 20.11
C ILE A 21 18.44 -11.80 20.27
N LEU A 22 18.58 -12.97 19.67
CA LEU A 22 17.64 -14.08 19.80
C LEU A 22 18.28 -15.15 20.67
N ARG A 23 17.62 -15.49 21.78
CA ARG A 23 18.01 -16.55 22.71
C ARG A 23 16.99 -17.68 22.70
N GLU A 24 17.44 -18.90 22.93
CA GLU A 24 16.60 -20.08 23.18
C GLU A 24 17.24 -20.86 24.32
N GLU A 25 16.46 -21.19 25.35
CA GLU A 25 16.97 -21.85 26.57
C GLU A 25 18.16 -21.10 27.23
N GLY A 26 18.21 -19.78 27.07
CA GLY A 26 19.27 -18.90 27.59
C GLY A 26 20.46 -18.69 26.65
N GLU A 27 20.63 -19.57 25.66
CA GLU A 27 21.75 -19.55 24.73
C GLU A 27 21.51 -18.60 23.55
N ARG A 28 22.54 -17.84 23.16
CA ARG A 28 22.46 -16.90 22.03
C ARG A 28 22.51 -17.65 20.71
N ILE A 29 21.38 -17.72 20.01
CA ILE A 29 21.31 -18.31 18.66
C ILE A 29 21.77 -17.31 17.60
N ARG A 30 21.30 -16.07 17.70
CA ARG A 30 21.47 -15.09 16.62
C ARG A 30 21.59 -13.67 17.12
N SER A 31 22.31 -12.87 16.34
CA SER A 31 22.46 -11.42 16.50
C SER A 31 22.16 -10.76 15.18
N ILE A 32 21.27 -9.78 15.18
CA ILE A 32 20.89 -9.05 13.97
C ILE A 32 20.97 -7.55 14.25
N PRO A 33 21.86 -6.80 13.60
CA PRO A 33 21.89 -5.35 13.71
C PRO A 33 20.54 -4.73 13.35
N LEU A 34 20.03 -3.85 14.20
CA LEU A 34 18.73 -3.20 14.00
C LEU A 34 18.70 -2.36 12.72
N THR A 35 19.85 -1.80 12.32
CA THR A 35 20.00 -1.04 11.06
C THR A 35 19.68 -1.85 9.80
N PHE A 36 19.69 -3.19 9.89
CA PHE A 36 19.30 -4.05 8.77
C PHE A 36 17.83 -4.43 8.78
N LEU A 37 17.09 -4.13 9.85
CA LEU A 37 15.69 -4.49 10.04
C LEU A 37 14.79 -3.30 9.78
N ASP A 38 13.84 -3.46 8.85
CA ASP A 38 12.71 -2.55 8.73
C ASP A 38 11.57 -2.93 9.68
N ARG A 39 11.46 -4.24 9.95
CA ARG A 39 10.32 -4.83 10.65
C ARG A 39 10.67 -6.16 11.33
N VAL A 40 10.06 -6.38 12.49
CA VAL A 40 10.01 -7.66 13.20
C VAL A 40 8.55 -8.13 13.29
N VAL A 41 8.27 -9.34 12.82
CA VAL A 41 6.94 -9.96 12.86
C VAL A 41 6.97 -11.14 13.83
N ILE A 42 6.23 -11.03 14.92
CA ILE A 42 6.12 -12.04 15.99
C ILE A 42 4.82 -12.82 15.79
N ARG A 43 4.92 -14.13 15.54
CA ARG A 43 3.77 -15.03 15.37
C ARG A 43 3.70 -16.12 16.46
N ALA A 44 4.84 -16.48 17.04
CA ALA A 44 4.93 -17.48 18.08
C ALA A 44 4.86 -16.90 19.49
N ASN A 45 4.69 -17.79 20.48
CA ASN A 45 4.80 -17.43 21.88
C ASN A 45 6.28 -17.26 22.25
N ILE A 46 6.70 -16.01 22.46
CA ILE A 46 8.07 -15.61 22.77
C ILE A 46 8.06 -14.63 23.95
N SER A 47 9.21 -14.46 24.58
CA SER A 47 9.47 -13.45 25.61
C SER A 47 10.27 -12.29 25.02
N LEU A 48 10.02 -11.08 25.52
CA LEU A 48 10.80 -9.88 25.20
C LEU A 48 10.70 -8.88 26.34
N SER A 49 11.76 -8.11 26.56
CA SER A 49 11.78 -7.04 27.56
C SER A 49 11.16 -5.74 27.01
N SER A 50 10.73 -4.83 27.90
CA SER A 50 10.30 -3.49 27.48
C SER A 50 11.41 -2.69 26.81
N ALA A 51 12.67 -2.96 27.14
CA ALA A 51 13.84 -2.34 26.51
C ALA A 51 13.93 -2.71 25.01
N VAL A 52 13.66 -3.96 24.66
CA VAL A 52 13.59 -4.40 23.25
C VAL A 52 12.57 -3.58 22.47
N LEU A 53 11.38 -3.35 23.05
CA LEU A 53 10.35 -2.54 22.40
C LEU A 53 10.78 -1.08 22.23
N GLY A 54 11.44 -0.52 23.24
CA GLY A 54 12.01 0.83 23.20
C GLY A 54 13.02 0.98 22.06
N GLU A 55 14.01 0.09 21.99
CA GLU A 55 15.05 0.16 20.96
C GLU A 55 14.50 -0.09 19.55
N LEU A 56 13.58 -1.05 19.39
CA LEU A 56 12.91 -1.28 18.10
C LEU A 56 12.16 -0.02 17.66
N SER A 57 11.48 0.67 18.60
CA SER A 57 10.79 1.93 18.33
C SER A 57 11.77 3.06 17.95
N GLU A 58 12.84 3.24 18.72
CA GLU A 58 13.84 4.30 18.49
C GLU A 58 14.62 4.10 17.19
N SER A 59 14.96 2.86 16.86
CA SER A 59 15.61 2.50 15.59
C SER A 59 14.68 2.60 14.37
N GLY A 60 13.39 2.87 14.56
CA GLY A 60 12.40 2.89 13.48
C GLY A 60 12.01 1.50 12.96
N THR A 61 12.37 0.44 13.68
CA THR A 61 12.04 -0.95 13.34
C THR A 61 10.60 -1.27 13.78
N GLU A 62 9.69 -1.43 12.83
CA GLU A 62 8.29 -1.71 13.13
C GLU A 62 8.13 -3.11 13.77
N THR A 63 7.42 -3.21 14.89
CA THR A 63 7.10 -4.52 15.49
C THR A 63 5.64 -4.87 15.29
N VAL A 64 5.37 -6.03 14.72
CA VAL A 64 4.01 -6.54 14.48
C VAL A 64 3.84 -7.87 15.21
N VAL A 65 2.94 -7.92 16.18
CA VAL A 65 2.58 -9.15 16.90
C VAL A 65 1.27 -9.69 16.34
N LEU A 66 1.32 -10.88 15.76
CA LEU A 66 0.18 -11.60 15.22
C LEU A 66 -0.24 -12.68 16.22
N SER A 67 -1.40 -12.53 16.86
CA SER A 67 -1.96 -13.55 17.75
C SER A 67 -3.23 -14.22 17.22
N GLY A 68 -3.39 -15.50 17.55
CA GLY A 68 -4.54 -16.35 17.18
C GLY A 68 -4.38 -17.14 15.87
N ARG A 69 -5.18 -18.21 15.69
CA ARG A 69 -5.15 -19.10 14.49
C ARG A 69 -5.42 -18.38 13.15
N GLN A 70 -6.06 -17.21 13.18
CA GLN A 70 -6.45 -16.42 12.00
C GLN A 70 -5.76 -15.05 11.90
N GLY A 71 -4.74 -14.75 12.71
CA GLY A 71 -4.02 -13.45 12.64
C GLY A 71 -4.88 -12.23 12.96
N ARG A 72 -6.01 -12.43 13.68
CA ARG A 72 -7.06 -11.42 13.85
C ARG A 72 -6.77 -10.41 14.97
N LYS A 73 -5.83 -10.73 15.85
CA LYS A 73 -5.37 -9.85 16.93
C LYS A 73 -3.96 -9.40 16.59
N VAL A 74 -3.85 -8.16 16.11
CA VAL A 74 -2.59 -7.55 15.72
C VAL A 74 -2.25 -6.44 16.72
N ALA A 75 -1.11 -6.56 17.40
CA ALA A 75 -0.51 -5.41 18.06
C ALA A 75 0.60 -4.87 17.15
N ARG A 76 0.65 -3.55 16.99
CA ARG A 76 1.67 -2.89 16.17
C ARG A 76 2.33 -1.82 17.03
N ILE A 77 3.64 -1.93 17.15
CA ILE A 77 4.49 -0.93 17.80
C ILE A 77 5.26 -0.28 16.66
N GLU A 78 4.86 0.94 16.37
CA GLU A 78 5.54 1.78 15.40
C GLU A 78 6.64 2.56 16.12
N GLY A 79 7.75 2.81 15.44
CA GLY A 79 8.75 3.75 15.91
C GLY A 79 8.23 5.18 16.03
N SER A 80 9.10 6.08 16.47
CA SER A 80 8.80 7.51 16.53
C SER A 80 8.21 8.00 15.21
N ARG A 81 6.91 8.34 15.23
CA ARG A 81 6.25 9.00 14.09
C ARG A 81 6.97 10.29 13.77
N HIS A 82 6.76 10.81 12.56
CA HIS A 82 7.26 12.14 12.22
C HIS A 82 6.83 13.16 13.29
N ASN A 83 7.81 13.85 13.86
CA ASN A 83 7.64 14.71 15.04
C ASN A 83 7.10 16.11 14.68
N ASP A 84 6.99 16.45 13.39
CA ASP A 84 6.42 17.71 12.95
C ASP A 84 4.89 17.67 12.82
N ALA A 85 4.19 18.17 13.85
CA ALA A 85 2.74 18.29 13.84
C ALA A 85 2.19 19.25 12.76
N ARG A 86 3.02 20.16 12.22
CA ARG A 86 2.59 21.14 11.20
C ARG A 86 2.17 20.46 9.90
N ILE A 87 2.73 19.29 9.59
CA ILE A 87 2.35 18.50 8.41
C ILE A 87 0.88 18.07 8.51
N ARG A 88 0.46 17.52 9.66
CA ARG A 88 -0.93 17.10 9.91
C ARG A 88 -1.88 18.28 9.91
N LEU A 89 -1.51 19.37 10.58
CA LEU A 89 -2.31 20.60 10.56
C LEU A 89 -2.52 21.11 9.13
N ARG A 90 -1.49 21.06 8.28
CA ARG A 90 -1.59 21.45 6.87
C ARG A 90 -2.44 20.47 6.05
N GLN A 91 -2.33 19.16 6.31
CA GLN A 91 -3.17 18.14 5.69
C GLN A 91 -4.65 18.39 5.99
N TYR A 92 -4.98 18.68 7.25
CA TYR A 92 -6.36 18.95 7.67
C TYR A 92 -6.89 20.26 7.06
N ALA A 93 -6.07 21.31 7.08
CA ALA A 93 -6.41 22.56 6.41
C ALA A 93 -6.69 22.35 4.91
N LEU A 94 -5.87 21.54 4.23
CA LEU A 94 -6.04 21.22 2.82
C LEU A 94 -7.31 20.39 2.57
N PHE A 95 -7.65 19.45 3.46
CA PHE A 95 -8.86 18.65 3.36
C PHE A 95 -10.12 19.53 3.36
N HIS A 96 -10.11 20.62 4.12
CA HIS A 96 -11.22 21.58 4.16
C HIS A 96 -11.21 22.59 3.00
N ASP A 97 -10.10 22.75 2.29
CA ASP A 97 -10.05 23.55 1.05
C ASP A 97 -10.59 22.72 -0.12
N THR A 98 -11.85 22.96 -0.47
CA THR A 98 -12.56 22.25 -1.55
C THR A 98 -11.79 22.25 -2.87
N THR A 99 -11.21 23.39 -3.27
CA THR A 99 -10.52 23.53 -4.55
C THR A 99 -9.20 22.77 -4.56
N LEU A 100 -8.38 22.94 -3.51
CA LEU A 100 -7.12 22.22 -3.39
C LEU A 100 -7.34 20.71 -3.23
N ARG A 101 -8.35 20.31 -2.47
CA ARG A 101 -8.73 18.91 -2.31
C ARG A 101 -9.07 18.26 -3.65
N LYS A 102 -9.93 18.90 -4.47
CA LYS A 102 -10.27 18.41 -5.81
C LYS A 102 -9.05 18.33 -6.73
N ARG A 103 -8.15 19.33 -6.67
CA ARG A 103 -6.89 19.31 -7.44
C ARG A 103 -6.02 18.11 -7.06
N TRP A 104 -5.88 17.83 -5.76
CA TRP A 104 -5.12 16.66 -5.29
C TRP A 104 -5.78 15.34 -5.68
N ALA A 105 -7.09 15.24 -5.55
CA ALA A 105 -7.85 14.07 -6.00
C ALA A 105 -7.64 13.81 -7.50
N GLY A 106 -7.75 14.85 -8.33
CA GLY A 106 -7.50 14.75 -9.77
C GLY A 106 -6.08 14.28 -10.10
N ARG A 107 -5.06 14.78 -9.38
CA ARG A 107 -3.67 14.31 -9.54
C ARG A 107 -3.51 12.83 -9.22
N LEU A 108 -4.15 12.34 -8.16
CA LEU A 108 -4.11 10.93 -7.76
C LEU A 108 -4.75 10.03 -8.83
N VAL A 109 -5.98 10.37 -9.26
CA VAL A 109 -6.70 9.62 -10.31
C VAL A 109 -5.92 9.64 -11.63
N ARG A 110 -5.40 10.80 -12.04
CA ARG A 110 -4.56 10.92 -13.23
C ARG A 110 -3.30 10.06 -13.13
N SER A 111 -2.60 10.07 -11.99
CA SER A 111 -1.39 9.27 -11.79
C SER A 111 -1.66 7.78 -11.98
N LYS A 112 -2.79 7.30 -11.42
CA LYS A 112 -3.26 5.94 -11.58
C LYS A 112 -3.54 5.59 -13.05
N ILE A 113 -4.35 6.39 -13.73
CA ILE A 113 -4.75 6.15 -15.13
C ILE A 113 -3.52 6.16 -16.06
N ARG A 114 -2.58 7.09 -15.85
CA ARG A 114 -1.32 7.13 -16.61
C ARG A 114 -0.47 5.88 -16.36
N SER A 115 -0.48 5.35 -15.14
CA SER A 115 0.24 4.12 -14.80
C SER A 115 -0.39 2.89 -15.46
N GLN A 116 -1.73 2.84 -15.54
CA GLN A 116 -2.47 1.82 -16.29
C GLN A 116 -2.15 1.87 -17.79
N ALA A 117 -2.18 3.05 -18.41
CA ALA A 117 -1.77 3.22 -19.81
C ALA A 117 -0.31 2.79 -20.03
N ARG A 118 0.60 3.19 -19.14
CA ARG A 118 2.02 2.78 -19.21
C ARG A 118 2.17 1.27 -19.12
N SER A 119 1.41 0.61 -18.24
CA SER A 119 1.40 -0.85 -18.11
C SER A 119 1.01 -1.53 -19.42
N LEU A 120 -0.08 -1.10 -20.07
CA LEU A 120 -0.48 -1.61 -21.39
C LEU A 120 0.60 -1.36 -22.46
N GLY A 121 1.22 -0.19 -22.46
CA GLY A 121 2.32 0.14 -23.37
C GLY A 121 3.56 -0.74 -23.16
N THR A 122 3.89 -1.07 -21.91
CA THR A 122 4.98 -2.02 -21.59
C THR A 122 4.65 -3.42 -22.11
N ILE A 123 3.40 -3.88 -21.96
CA ILE A 123 2.97 -5.18 -22.50
C ILE A 123 3.09 -5.20 -24.02
N LEU A 124 2.63 -4.15 -24.72
CA LEU A 124 2.72 -4.06 -26.18
C LEU A 124 4.16 -4.13 -26.71
N LYS A 125 5.13 -3.56 -25.99
CA LYS A 125 6.55 -3.66 -26.36
C LYS A 125 7.06 -5.10 -26.34
N VAL A 126 6.56 -5.94 -25.43
CA VAL A 126 6.98 -7.34 -25.27
C VAL A 126 6.08 -8.28 -26.09
N ARG A 127 4.83 -7.90 -26.33
CA ARG A 127 3.78 -8.66 -27.03
C ARG A 127 3.11 -7.82 -28.13
N PRO A 128 3.82 -7.54 -29.25
CA PRO A 128 3.25 -6.77 -30.36
C PRO A 128 2.03 -7.43 -31.02
N ASP A 129 1.89 -8.76 -30.86
CA ASP A 129 0.72 -9.53 -31.31
C ASP A 129 -0.60 -9.05 -30.69
N LEU A 130 -0.54 -8.37 -29.52
CA LEU A 130 -1.72 -7.83 -28.83
C LEU A 130 -2.09 -6.40 -29.26
N THR A 131 -1.45 -5.84 -30.29
CA THR A 131 -1.69 -4.45 -30.76
C THR A 131 -3.17 -4.16 -31.01
N SER A 132 -3.87 -5.05 -31.71
CA SER A 132 -5.30 -4.91 -32.01
C SER A 132 -6.19 -4.84 -30.77
N SER A 133 -5.73 -5.42 -29.65
CA SER A 133 -6.49 -5.50 -28.39
C SER A 133 -6.13 -4.41 -27.39
N LEU A 134 -4.90 -3.88 -27.40
CA LEU A 134 -4.41 -3.00 -26.33
C LEU A 134 -4.11 -1.56 -26.76
N LEU A 135 -3.85 -1.29 -28.04
CA LEU A 135 -3.43 0.04 -28.50
C LEU A 135 -4.53 1.10 -28.23
N ARG A 136 -5.75 0.83 -28.71
CA ARG A 136 -6.88 1.75 -28.52
C ARG A 136 -7.23 1.97 -27.05
N PRO A 137 -7.35 0.94 -26.19
CA PRO A 137 -7.54 1.14 -24.76
C PRO A 137 -6.43 1.97 -24.09
N MET A 138 -5.17 1.74 -24.47
CA MET A 138 -4.04 2.52 -23.96
C MET A 138 -4.18 4.01 -24.31
N GLU A 139 -4.50 4.33 -25.57
CA GLU A 139 -4.71 5.71 -26.03
C GLU A 139 -5.93 6.37 -25.35
N GLN A 140 -7.00 5.61 -25.13
CA GLN A 140 -8.18 6.09 -24.39
C GLN A 140 -7.82 6.45 -22.93
N LEU A 141 -7.05 5.61 -22.24
CA LEU A 141 -6.57 5.90 -20.88
C LEU A 141 -5.67 7.14 -20.88
N GLN A 142 -4.78 7.30 -21.87
CA GLN A 142 -3.96 8.51 -22.01
C GLN A 142 -4.83 9.76 -22.18
N SER A 143 -5.84 9.70 -23.06
CA SER A 143 -6.79 10.80 -23.28
C SER A 143 -7.54 11.19 -22.00
N ILE A 144 -8.02 10.22 -21.21
CA ILE A 144 -8.66 10.50 -19.91
C ILE A 144 -7.67 11.22 -18.96
N GLY A 145 -6.42 10.75 -18.90
CA GLY A 145 -5.38 11.37 -18.08
C GLY A 145 -5.05 12.81 -18.49
N GLU A 146 -5.13 13.13 -19.78
CA GLU A 146 -4.93 14.48 -20.30
C GLU A 146 -6.13 15.39 -20.01
N LYS A 147 -7.37 14.91 -20.16
CA LYS A 147 -8.58 15.65 -19.76
C LYS A 147 -8.54 16.09 -18.29
N ILE A 148 -8.08 15.21 -17.40
CA ILE A 148 -7.92 15.55 -15.97
C ILE A 148 -6.81 16.59 -15.76
N ARG A 149 -5.74 16.57 -16.57
CA ARG A 149 -4.64 17.54 -16.48
C ARG A 149 -5.10 18.95 -16.87
N GLU A 150 -5.90 19.06 -17.93
CA GLU A 150 -6.33 20.33 -18.50
C GLU A 150 -7.24 21.12 -17.54
N ARG A 151 -8.01 20.42 -16.70
CA ARG A 151 -8.89 21.02 -15.67
C ARG A 151 -8.15 21.46 -14.40
N THR A 152 -7.17 22.34 -14.55
CA THR A 152 -6.39 22.88 -13.41
C THR A 152 -7.11 24.04 -12.70
N LEU A 153 -7.72 24.94 -13.46
CA LEU A 153 -8.42 26.13 -12.94
C LEU A 153 -9.81 25.78 -12.38
N ASP A 154 -10.49 24.84 -13.02
CA ASP A 154 -11.80 24.33 -12.63
C ASP A 154 -11.75 22.79 -12.51
N PRO A 155 -11.29 22.27 -11.35
CA PRO A 155 -11.09 20.84 -11.14
C PRO A 155 -12.41 20.08 -11.11
N PHE A 156 -12.39 18.85 -11.61
CA PHE A 156 -13.53 17.92 -11.51
C PHE A 156 -14.02 17.75 -10.08
N GLU A 157 -15.33 17.56 -9.94
CA GLU A 157 -15.94 17.08 -8.71
C GLU A 157 -15.42 15.68 -8.35
N ILE A 158 -15.41 15.36 -7.06
CA ILE A 158 -14.97 14.04 -6.57
C ILE A 158 -15.83 12.92 -7.19
N SER A 159 -17.13 13.14 -7.37
CA SER A 159 -18.05 12.20 -8.02
C SER A 159 -17.71 11.96 -9.50
N GLU A 160 -17.35 13.01 -10.24
CA GLU A 160 -16.91 12.90 -11.63
C GLU A 160 -15.59 12.12 -11.72
N LEU A 161 -14.66 12.39 -10.80
CA LEU A 161 -13.40 11.66 -10.70
C LEU A 161 -13.62 10.17 -10.37
N LEU A 162 -14.62 9.81 -9.55
CA LEU A 162 -15.03 8.42 -9.33
C LEU A 162 -15.56 7.76 -10.59
N GLY A 163 -16.36 8.48 -11.40
CA GLY A 163 -16.83 7.98 -12.69
C GLY A 163 -15.68 7.71 -13.68
N LEU A 164 -14.75 8.65 -13.80
CA LEU A 164 -13.57 8.51 -14.67
C LEU A 164 -12.66 7.36 -14.21
N GLU A 165 -12.42 7.25 -12.91
CA GLU A 165 -11.59 6.20 -12.32
C GLU A 165 -12.19 4.81 -12.52
N GLY A 166 -13.50 4.64 -12.28
CA GLY A 166 -14.19 3.37 -12.47
C GLY A 166 -14.23 2.93 -13.94
N GLY A 167 -14.49 3.87 -14.85
CA GLY A 167 -14.47 3.62 -16.29
C GLY A 167 -13.07 3.24 -16.80
N ALA A 168 -12.05 3.99 -16.38
CA ALA A 168 -10.65 3.69 -16.71
C ALA A 168 -10.19 2.34 -16.13
N GLY A 169 -10.57 2.04 -14.89
CA GLY A 169 -10.26 0.75 -14.25
C GLY A 169 -10.89 -0.43 -15.00
N SER A 170 -12.16 -0.32 -15.40
CA SER A 170 -12.85 -1.36 -16.16
C SER A 170 -12.18 -1.62 -17.51
N LEU A 171 -11.94 -0.55 -18.28
CA LEU A 171 -11.24 -0.61 -19.56
C LEU A 171 -9.83 -1.20 -19.41
N TYR A 172 -9.09 -0.77 -18.39
CA TYR A 172 -7.75 -1.28 -18.12
C TYR A 172 -7.77 -2.78 -17.83
N PHE A 173 -8.59 -3.25 -16.90
CA PHE A 173 -8.58 -4.66 -16.51
C PHE A 173 -9.13 -5.59 -17.59
N GLU A 174 -10.12 -5.14 -18.37
CA GLU A 174 -10.59 -5.86 -19.55
C GLU A 174 -9.47 -6.02 -20.57
N SER A 175 -8.72 -4.95 -20.84
CA SER A 175 -7.59 -4.98 -21.78
C SER A 175 -6.44 -5.82 -21.24
N PHE A 176 -6.09 -5.61 -19.97
CA PHE A 176 -5.03 -6.33 -19.27
C PHE A 176 -5.29 -7.84 -19.27
N SER A 177 -6.55 -8.28 -19.20
CA SER A 177 -6.92 -9.70 -19.28
C SER A 177 -6.43 -10.39 -20.55
N LYS A 178 -6.31 -9.67 -21.67
CA LYS A 178 -5.84 -10.21 -22.95
C LYS A 178 -4.36 -10.61 -22.93
N ALA A 179 -3.60 -10.11 -21.96
CA ALA A 179 -2.22 -10.50 -21.77
C ALA A 179 -2.07 -11.84 -21.02
N PHE A 180 -3.15 -12.38 -20.44
CA PHE A 180 -3.11 -13.60 -19.64
C PHE A 180 -3.50 -14.82 -20.50
N PRO A 181 -2.87 -15.98 -20.24
CA PRO A 181 -3.34 -17.26 -20.80
C PRO A 181 -4.80 -17.53 -20.42
N PRO A 182 -5.64 -18.02 -21.36
CA PRO A 182 -7.04 -18.37 -21.06
C PRO A 182 -7.20 -19.37 -19.92
N SER A 183 -6.22 -20.24 -19.70
CA SER A 183 -6.20 -21.23 -18.60
C SER A 183 -6.23 -20.62 -17.21
N LEU A 184 -5.89 -19.33 -17.05
CA LEU A 184 -5.96 -18.63 -15.78
C LEU A 184 -7.37 -18.07 -15.48
N GLY A 185 -8.29 -18.08 -16.44
CA GLY A 185 -9.67 -17.63 -16.24
C GLY A 185 -9.83 -16.14 -15.89
N PHE A 186 -8.78 -15.33 -16.07
CA PHE A 186 -8.81 -13.91 -15.73
C PHE A 186 -9.52 -13.11 -16.82
N THR A 187 -10.67 -12.53 -16.48
CA THR A 187 -11.48 -11.70 -17.41
C THR A 187 -11.58 -10.25 -16.96
N SER A 188 -11.65 -10.02 -15.65
CA SER A 188 -11.74 -8.69 -15.04
C SER A 188 -11.29 -8.72 -13.57
N ARG A 189 -11.16 -7.55 -12.94
CA ARG A 189 -10.83 -7.45 -11.52
C ARG A 189 -12.01 -7.88 -10.65
N ASN A 190 -11.81 -8.90 -9.81
CA ASN A 190 -12.74 -9.35 -8.77
C ASN A 190 -12.01 -9.55 -7.43
N ARG A 191 -12.66 -9.23 -6.29
CA ARG A 191 -11.94 -9.04 -5.01
C ARG A 191 -12.44 -9.87 -3.82
N ARG A 192 -13.70 -10.32 -3.82
CA ARG A 192 -14.35 -10.80 -2.59
C ARG A 192 -15.35 -11.94 -2.86
N PRO A 193 -14.92 -13.21 -2.79
CA PRO A 193 -13.53 -13.67 -2.85
C PRO A 193 -12.95 -13.61 -4.27
N PRO A 194 -11.61 -13.59 -4.44
CA PRO A 194 -11.00 -13.76 -5.75
C PRO A 194 -11.36 -15.14 -6.32
N ARG A 195 -11.78 -15.20 -7.58
CA ARG A 195 -12.28 -16.42 -8.24
C ARG A 195 -11.25 -17.09 -9.16
N ASP A 196 -10.11 -16.44 -9.35
CA ASP A 196 -9.06 -16.87 -10.26
C ASP A 196 -7.66 -16.53 -9.69
N PRO A 197 -6.60 -17.22 -10.13
CA PRO A 197 -5.25 -17.02 -9.61
C PRO A 197 -4.73 -15.59 -9.79
N ALA A 198 -5.05 -14.91 -10.90
CA ALA A 198 -4.58 -13.56 -11.17
C ALA A 198 -5.18 -12.56 -10.15
N ASN A 199 -6.48 -12.65 -9.89
CA ASN A 199 -7.13 -11.83 -8.86
C ASN A 199 -6.67 -12.16 -7.44
N ALA A 200 -6.31 -13.40 -7.15
CA ALA A 200 -5.72 -13.77 -5.86
C ALA A 200 -4.37 -13.06 -5.66
N VAL A 201 -3.46 -13.13 -6.65
CA VAL A 201 -2.15 -12.45 -6.61
C VAL A 201 -2.30 -10.94 -6.55
N LEU A 202 -3.16 -10.35 -7.38
CA LEU A 202 -3.43 -8.90 -7.37
C LEU A 202 -3.96 -8.45 -6.01
N SER A 203 -4.86 -9.23 -5.39
CA SER A 203 -5.42 -8.88 -4.08
C SER A 203 -4.35 -8.92 -2.99
N LEU A 204 -3.46 -9.93 -3.00
CA LEU A 204 -2.31 -9.97 -2.10
C LEU A 204 -1.37 -8.77 -2.33
N ALA A 205 -1.02 -8.49 -3.59
CA ALA A 205 -0.14 -7.38 -3.93
C ALA A 205 -0.71 -6.03 -3.47
N TYR A 206 -2.00 -5.79 -3.67
CA TYR A 206 -2.69 -4.58 -3.17
C TYR A 206 -2.73 -4.51 -1.65
N THR A 207 -2.92 -5.64 -0.96
CA THR A 207 -2.83 -5.67 0.51
C THR A 207 -1.43 -5.30 0.99
N LEU A 208 -0.37 -5.84 0.37
CA LEU A 208 1.00 -5.49 0.73
C LEU A 208 1.30 -4.01 0.44
N LEU A 209 0.90 -3.52 -0.72
CA LEU A 209 1.04 -2.11 -1.11
C LEU A 209 0.27 -1.17 -0.18
N HIS A 210 -0.91 -1.58 0.31
CA HIS A 210 -1.67 -0.84 1.31
C HIS A 210 -0.85 -0.62 2.58
N PHE A 211 -0.30 -1.69 3.14
CA PHE A 211 0.47 -1.59 4.39
C PHE A 211 1.74 -0.76 4.22
N ASP A 212 2.40 -0.85 3.07
CA ASP A 212 3.55 -0.03 2.74
C ASP A 212 3.19 1.46 2.60
N GLY A 213 2.06 1.75 1.96
CA GLY A 213 1.51 3.11 1.85
C GLY A 213 1.15 3.72 3.21
N VAL A 214 0.53 2.94 4.10
CA VAL A 214 0.21 3.38 5.48
C VAL A 214 1.49 3.67 6.27
N ARG A 215 2.47 2.76 6.21
CA ARG A 215 3.78 2.96 6.83
C ARG A 215 4.44 4.25 6.32
N THR A 216 4.48 4.43 5.01
CA THR A 216 5.08 5.61 4.37
C THR A 216 4.38 6.90 4.79
N ALA A 217 3.04 6.92 4.80
CA ALA A 217 2.27 8.07 5.26
C ALA A 217 2.60 8.45 6.71
N ASN A 218 2.65 7.46 7.62
CA ASN A 218 3.05 7.67 9.01
C ASN A 218 4.48 8.20 9.14
N MET A 219 5.43 7.66 8.37
CA MET A 219 6.84 8.07 8.38
C MET A 219 7.04 9.53 7.94
N VAL A 220 6.26 10.01 6.96
CA VAL A 220 6.33 11.41 6.50
C VAL A 220 5.42 12.36 7.28
N GLY A 221 4.71 11.86 8.30
CA GLY A 221 3.87 12.67 9.18
C GLY A 221 2.48 12.99 8.66
N LEU A 222 1.99 12.24 7.66
CA LEU A 222 0.60 12.32 7.21
C LEU A 222 -0.27 11.38 8.04
N ASP A 223 -1.54 11.75 8.22
CA ASP A 223 -2.58 10.89 8.79
C ASP A 223 -3.18 10.00 7.68
N PRO A 224 -3.02 8.65 7.74
CA PRO A 224 -3.57 7.74 6.75
C PRO A 224 -5.10 7.76 6.64
N LEU A 225 -5.82 8.17 7.68
CA LEU A 225 -7.28 8.19 7.71
C LEU A 225 -7.88 9.35 6.90
N ILE A 226 -7.10 10.41 6.67
CA ILE A 226 -7.56 11.63 5.99
C ILE A 226 -7.15 11.64 4.52
N GLY A 227 -8.06 11.16 3.66
CA GLY A 227 -7.89 11.12 2.21
C GLY A 227 -8.41 12.35 1.48
N PHE A 228 -7.76 12.75 0.40
CA PHE A 228 -8.23 13.87 -0.44
C PHE A 228 -9.26 13.45 -1.49
N TYR A 229 -9.18 12.20 -1.97
CA TYR A 229 -10.09 11.65 -2.97
C TYR A 229 -11.19 10.80 -2.34
N HIS A 230 -10.85 9.73 -1.63
CA HIS A 230 -11.84 8.99 -0.85
C HIS A 230 -12.18 9.70 0.46
N GLU A 231 -13.48 9.83 0.73
CA GLU A 231 -13.97 10.37 2.01
C GLU A 231 -13.44 9.56 3.21
N PRO A 232 -13.12 10.19 4.34
CA PRO A 232 -12.84 9.47 5.58
C PRO A 232 -14.02 8.55 5.94
N ALA A 233 -13.71 7.32 6.30
CA ALA A 233 -14.69 6.36 6.81
C ALA A 233 -14.10 5.61 8.00
N TYR A 234 -14.97 5.16 8.90
CA TYR A 234 -14.55 4.48 10.14
C TYR A 234 -13.61 3.31 9.85
N GLY A 235 -12.40 3.36 10.43
CA GLY A 235 -11.37 2.33 10.29
C GLY A 235 -10.75 2.20 8.89
N ARG A 236 -10.98 3.16 7.98
CA ARG A 236 -10.41 3.14 6.62
C ARG A 236 -9.27 4.15 6.47
N ASP A 237 -8.10 3.66 6.08
CA ASP A 237 -6.95 4.48 5.68
C ASP A 237 -7.20 5.19 4.33
N SER A 238 -8.06 6.21 4.34
CA SER A 238 -8.61 6.83 3.12
C SER A 238 -7.57 7.57 2.29
N LEU A 239 -6.44 7.99 2.88
CA LEU A 239 -5.30 8.54 2.15
C LEU A 239 -4.60 7.49 1.27
N VAL A 240 -4.48 6.27 1.77
CA VAL A 240 -3.75 5.17 1.11
C VAL A 240 -4.68 4.34 0.23
N PHE A 241 -5.95 4.26 0.58
CA PHE A 241 -6.99 3.57 -0.19
C PHE A 241 -7.06 4.04 -1.65
N ASN A 242 -6.60 5.27 -1.92
CA ASN A 242 -6.45 5.84 -3.26
C ASN A 242 -5.56 4.98 -4.20
N CYS A 243 -4.70 4.11 -3.67
CA CYS A 243 -3.84 3.20 -4.44
C CYS A 243 -4.49 1.84 -4.76
N ASN A 244 -5.65 1.54 -4.16
CA ASN A 244 -6.24 0.21 -4.14
C ASN A 244 -7.51 0.10 -4.98
N PHE A 245 -7.41 0.36 -6.29
CA PHE A 245 -8.36 -0.24 -7.22
C PHE A 245 -7.75 -0.82 -8.49
#